data_AF-A0A835CXF6-F1
#
_entry.id   AF-A0A835CXF6-F1
#
_cell.length_a   1.000
_cell.length_b   1.000
_cell.length_c   1.000
_cell.angle_alpha   90.00
_cell.angle_beta   90.00
_cell.angle_gamma   90.00
#
_symmetry.space_group_name_H-M   'P 1'
#
loop_
_entity.id
_entity.type
_entity.pdbx_description
1 polymer ?
#
loop_
_entity_poly.entity_id
_entity_poly.type
_entity_poly.pdbx_seq_one_letter_code
_entity_poly.pdbx_strand_id
1 'polypeptide(L)'
;MSKRPYVVPLVAFSFKDNSRHDEFEVADMLRRYGWIVPAYTMPADAQHVTVLRVVIREDFSRTLAERLILDIQKVLHDLDTLPAKLSAKMSAICEETNEKNGNEVVKKTALEAQKEITTAWKKFVMAKKTGGYKNIMENCRENATVLKEGLEKMGRFNIVSKDIGVPLVAFSFKDNSRHDEFEVADMLRRYGWIVPAYTMPADAQHVTVLRVVIREDFSRTLAERLILDIQKVLHDLDTLPAKLSAKMSAICEETNEKNGNEVVKKTALEAQKEITTAWKKFVMAKKTGVC
;
A
#
# COMPACT_ATOMS: atom_id res chain seq x y z
N MET A 1 5.09 29.98 4.78
CA MET A 1 5.52 28.75 5.48
C MET A 1 5.40 27.59 4.50
N SER A 2 6.53 27.04 4.06
CA SER A 2 6.58 25.90 3.14
C SER A 2 6.04 24.65 3.85
N LYS A 3 4.95 24.06 3.35
CA LYS A 3 4.44 22.77 3.84
C LYS A 3 5.46 21.70 3.45
N ARG A 4 6.27 21.24 4.41
CA ARG A 4 7.09 20.04 4.19
C ARG A 4 6.13 18.87 3.93
N PRO A 5 6.41 18.01 2.94
CA PRO A 5 5.60 16.81 2.72
C PRO A 5 5.58 15.98 4.01
N TYR A 6 4.40 15.48 4.38
CA TYR A 6 4.26 14.51 5.48
C TYR A 6 5.00 13.24 5.06
N VAL A 7 6.23 13.07 5.54
CA VAL A 7 6.97 11.82 5.39
C VAL A 7 6.52 10.90 6.50
N VAL A 8 5.90 9.78 6.14
CA VAL A 8 5.54 8.75 7.13
C VAL A 8 6.83 8.23 7.75
N PRO A 9 7.00 8.33 9.09
CA PRO A 9 8.21 7.85 9.73
C PRO A 9 8.32 6.34 9.51
N LEU A 10 9.50 5.90 9.06
CA LEU A 10 9.81 4.49 8.84
C LEU A 10 11.14 4.16 9.49
N VAL A 11 11.25 2.94 9.98
CA VAL A 11 12.50 2.35 10.46
C VAL A 11 12.80 1.16 9.57
N ALA A 12 13.95 1.19 8.91
CA ALA A 12 14.49 0.05 8.18
C ALA A 12 15.72 -0.46 8.92
N PHE A 13 15.82 -1.78 9.11
CA PHE A 13 16.94 -2.41 9.79
C PHE A 13 17.32 -3.74 9.13
N SER A 14 18.57 -4.16 9.28
CA SER A 14 19.15 -5.39 8.74
C SER A 14 19.96 -6.08 9.82
N PHE A 15 20.10 -7.40 9.73
CA PHE A 15 20.98 -8.13 10.63
C PHE A 15 22.45 -7.86 10.32
N LYS A 16 23.25 -7.62 11.36
CA LYS A 16 24.71 -7.46 11.21
C LYS A 16 25.41 -8.76 10.83
N ASP A 17 24.82 -9.90 11.19
CA ASP A 17 25.30 -11.23 10.86
C ASP A 17 24.11 -12.05 10.35
N ASN A 18 24.15 -12.40 9.07
CA ASN A 18 23.10 -13.15 8.37
C ASN A 18 23.47 -14.64 8.19
N SER A 19 24.44 -15.14 8.96
CA SER A 19 24.93 -16.52 8.83
C SER A 19 23.94 -17.58 9.35
N ARG A 20 23.02 -17.20 10.25
CA ARG A 20 22.09 -18.13 10.92
C ARG A 20 20.68 -18.13 10.35
N HIS A 21 20.11 -16.95 10.12
CA HIS A 21 18.75 -16.76 9.62
C HIS A 21 18.74 -15.54 8.70
N ASP A 22 17.88 -15.56 7.69
CA ASP A 22 17.71 -14.42 6.78
C ASP A 22 16.55 -13.50 7.21
N GLU A 23 16.56 -12.24 6.75
CA GLU A 23 15.49 -11.28 7.06
C GLU A 23 14.10 -11.74 6.57
N PHE A 24 14.02 -12.57 5.53
CA PHE A 24 12.75 -13.07 5.01
C PHE A 24 12.12 -14.14 5.91
N GLU A 25 12.92 -14.99 6.54
CA GLU A 25 12.53 -16.01 7.50
C GLU A 25 12.02 -15.34 8.79
N VAL A 26 12.73 -14.32 9.27
CA VAL A 26 12.29 -13.53 10.44
C VAL A 26 10.99 -12.76 10.12
N ALA A 27 10.91 -12.10 8.96
CA ALA A 27 9.69 -11.43 8.52
C ALA A 27 8.48 -12.37 8.51
N ASP A 28 8.67 -13.61 8.07
CA ASP A 28 7.62 -14.62 8.03
C ASP A 28 7.17 -15.05 9.42
N MET A 29 8.12 -15.30 10.31
CA MET A 29 7.80 -15.70 11.68
C MET A 29 7.12 -14.58 12.47
N LEU A 30 7.52 -13.32 12.26
CA LEU A 30 6.87 -12.16 12.87
C LEU A 30 5.38 -12.04 12.48
N ARG A 31 4.98 -12.48 11.28
CA ARG A 31 3.56 -12.53 10.88
C ARG A 31 2.72 -13.45 11.76
N ARG A 32 3.30 -14.53 12.30
CA ARG A 32 2.59 -15.42 13.25
C ARG A 32 2.30 -14.73 14.58
N TYR A 33 3.12 -13.74 14.93
CA TYR A 33 2.94 -12.89 16.10
C TYR A 33 2.03 -11.68 15.80
N GLY A 34 1.45 -11.60 14.59
CA GLY A 34 0.52 -10.54 14.17
C GLY A 34 1.20 -9.31 13.57
N TRP A 35 2.51 -9.36 13.30
CA TRP A 35 3.28 -8.24 12.78
C TRP A 35 3.34 -8.22 11.25
N ILE A 36 3.14 -7.04 10.66
CA ILE A 36 3.32 -6.80 9.22
C ILE A 36 4.64 -6.05 9.00
N VAL A 37 5.75 -6.79 8.96
CA VAL A 37 7.10 -6.26 8.72
C VAL A 37 7.63 -6.87 7.42
N PRO A 38 7.48 -6.19 6.27
CA PRO A 38 8.02 -6.71 5.02
C PRO A 38 9.54 -6.64 4.99
N ALA A 39 10.17 -7.68 4.46
CA ALA A 39 11.57 -7.69 4.06
C ALA A 39 11.69 -7.36 2.56
N TYR A 40 12.68 -6.56 2.18
CA TYR A 40 12.99 -6.28 0.79
C TYR A 40 14.50 -6.21 0.57
N THR A 41 14.95 -6.61 -0.61
CA THR A 41 16.32 -6.43 -1.04
C THR A 41 16.45 -5.06 -1.69
N MET A 42 17.38 -4.26 -1.21
CA MET A 42 17.70 -2.98 -1.83
C MET A 42 18.29 -3.18 -3.24
N PRO A 43 18.00 -2.29 -4.21
CA PRO A 43 18.60 -2.34 -5.53
C PRO A 43 20.14 -2.23 -5.49
N ALA A 44 20.77 -2.59 -6.61
CA ALA A 44 22.21 -2.89 -6.70
C ALA A 44 23.14 -1.72 -6.33
N ASP A 45 22.65 -0.48 -6.40
CA ASP A 45 23.30 0.75 -6.00
C ASP A 45 23.51 0.87 -4.46
N ALA A 46 22.72 0.13 -3.67
CA ALA A 46 22.76 0.10 -2.21
C ALA A 46 23.17 -1.28 -1.64
N GLN A 47 24.13 -1.94 -2.29
CA GLN A 47 24.85 -3.13 -1.79
C GLN A 47 24.01 -4.42 -1.60
N HIS A 48 22.87 -4.59 -2.28
CA HIS A 48 22.04 -5.82 -2.19
C HIS A 48 21.69 -6.22 -0.74
N VAL A 49 21.58 -5.24 0.16
CA VAL A 49 21.26 -5.52 1.56
C VAL A 49 19.77 -5.81 1.69
N THR A 50 19.46 -6.90 2.38
CA THR A 50 18.10 -7.26 2.79
C THR A 50 17.74 -6.50 4.04
N VAL A 51 16.61 -5.78 4.02
CA VAL A 51 16.17 -4.94 5.14
C VAL A 51 14.72 -5.25 5.50
N LEU A 52 14.43 -5.24 6.79
CA LEU A 52 13.09 -5.27 7.38
C LEU A 52 12.56 -3.84 7.52
N ARG A 53 11.31 -3.61 7.11
CA ARG A 53 10.66 -2.30 7.20
C ARG A 53 9.57 -2.28 8.26
N VAL A 54 9.65 -1.31 9.16
CA VAL A 54 8.57 -0.98 10.09
C VAL A 54 8.08 0.42 9.77
N VAL A 55 6.79 0.54 9.47
CA VAL A 55 6.14 1.84 9.25
C VAL A 55 5.56 2.30 10.58
N ILE A 56 6.01 3.46 11.06
CA ILE A 56 5.52 4.06 12.29
C ILE A 56 4.31 4.93 11.94
N ARG A 57 3.16 4.58 12.53
CA ARG A 57 1.91 5.34 12.43
C ARG A 57 1.62 6.03 13.76
N GLU A 58 0.63 6.93 13.78
CA GLU A 58 0.23 7.68 14.99
C GLU A 58 -0.11 6.75 16.17
N ASP A 59 -0.64 5.55 15.88
CA ASP A 59 -1.00 4.55 16.89
C ASP A 59 0.17 3.66 17.34
N PHE A 60 1.37 3.84 16.78
CA PHE A 60 2.55 3.04 17.11
C PHE A 60 3.20 3.55 18.41
N SER A 61 2.64 3.10 19.54
CA SER A 61 3.09 3.50 20.88
C SER A 61 4.45 2.89 21.26
N ARG A 62 5.07 3.45 22.31
CA ARG A 62 6.29 2.89 22.91
C ARG A 62 6.10 1.44 23.36
N THR A 63 4.95 1.11 23.93
CA THR A 63 4.64 -0.27 24.37
C THR A 63 4.56 -1.24 23.19
N LEU A 64 4.05 -0.78 22.05
CA LEU A 64 3.99 -1.56 20.82
C LEU A 64 5.38 -1.76 20.22
N ALA A 65 6.24 -0.74 20.28
CA ALA A 65 7.65 -0.86 19.90
C ALA A 65 8.43 -1.86 20.78
N GLU A 66 8.25 -1.80 22.10
CA GLU A 66 8.87 -2.73 23.05
C GLU A 66 8.38 -4.17 22.81
N ARG A 67 7.08 -4.34 22.57
CA ARG A 67 6.51 -5.64 22.21
C ARG A 67 7.10 -6.19 20.92
N LEU A 68 7.26 -5.36 19.88
CA LEU A 68 7.88 -5.78 18.62
C LEU A 68 9.31 -6.31 18.85
N ILE A 69 10.10 -5.61 19.66
CA ILE A 69 11.47 -6.03 19.97
C ILE A 69 11.48 -7.38 20.70
N LEU A 70 10.60 -7.57 21.69
CA LEU A 70 10.46 -8.84 22.41
C LEU A 70 10.04 -9.99 21.48
N ASP A 71 9.09 -9.72 20.59
CA ASP A 71 8.62 -10.71 19.62
C ASP A 71 9.73 -11.06 18.60
N ILE A 72 10.55 -10.09 18.17
CA ILE A 72 11.74 -10.35 17.33
C ILE A 72 12.73 -11.28 18.06
N GLN A 73 13.05 -10.99 19.33
CA GLN A 73 13.94 -11.84 20.13
C GLN A 73 13.39 -13.25 20.30
N LYS A 74 12.08 -13.37 20.55
CA LYS A 74 11.40 -14.66 20.67
C LYS A 74 11.42 -15.45 19.36
N VAL A 75 11.18 -14.78 18.22
CA VAL A 75 11.28 -15.38 16.89
C VAL A 75 12.68 -15.93 16.65
N LEU A 76 13.73 -15.15 16.95
CA LEU A 76 15.11 -15.60 16.79
C LEU A 76 15.42 -16.83 17.66
N HIS A 77 14.98 -16.82 18.92
CA HIS A 77 15.14 -17.96 19.82
C HIS A 77 14.34 -19.20 19.34
N ASP A 78 13.13 -19.00 18.82
CA ASP A 78 12.31 -20.09 18.27
C ASP A 78 12.98 -20.70 17.05
N LEU A 79 13.53 -19.87 16.15
CA LEU A 79 14.31 -20.30 14.99
C LEU A 79 15.54 -21.13 15.38
N ASP A 80 16.26 -20.73 16.43
CA ASP A 80 17.43 -21.46 16.94
C ASP A 80 17.06 -22.80 17.59
N THR A 81 15.90 -22.89 18.25
CA THR A 81 15.48 -24.11 18.98
C THR A 81 14.66 -25.09 18.12
N LEU A 82 14.17 -24.65 16.97
CA LEU A 82 13.35 -25.44 16.05
C LEU A 82 14.05 -26.73 15.54
N PRO A 83 15.35 -26.72 15.15
CA PRO A 83 16.04 -27.93 14.71
C PRO A 83 16.10 -29.04 15.78
N ALA A 84 16.33 -28.66 17.04
CA ALA A 84 16.39 -29.60 18.16
C ALA A 84 15.01 -30.18 18.49
N LYS A 85 13.96 -29.34 18.50
CA LYS A 85 12.57 -29.76 18.71
C LYS A 85 12.08 -30.70 17.60
N LEU A 86 12.47 -30.44 16.35
CA LEU A 86 12.13 -31.30 15.23
C LEU A 86 12.85 -32.65 15.32
N SER A 87 14.15 -32.65 15.62
CA SER A 87 14.93 -33.88 15.82
C SER A 87 14.32 -34.75 16.91
N ALA A 88 13.97 -34.18 18.06
CA ALA A 88 13.33 -34.92 19.15
C ALA A 88 11.96 -35.49 18.75
N LYS A 89 11.16 -34.73 18.00
CA LYS A 89 9.84 -35.15 17.53
C LYS A 89 9.92 -36.21 16.42
N MET A 90 10.93 -36.13 15.56
CA MET A 90 11.19 -37.11 14.51
C MET A 90 11.75 -38.42 15.07
N SER A 91 12.61 -38.36 16.10
CA SER A 91 13.05 -39.55 16.84
C SER A 91 11.87 -40.28 17.49
N ALA A 92 10.92 -39.56 18.10
CA ALA A 92 9.71 -40.16 18.65
C ALA A 92 8.82 -40.81 17.58
N ILE A 93 8.68 -40.19 16.39
CA ILE A 93 7.92 -40.77 15.27
C ILE A 93 8.64 -41.99 14.67
N CYS A 94 9.98 -41.94 14.58
CA CYS A 94 10.78 -43.07 14.11
C CYS A 94 10.69 -44.28 15.05
N GLU A 95 10.67 -44.07 16.37
CA GLU A 95 10.42 -45.12 17.36
C GLU A 95 9.04 -45.75 17.17
N GLU A 96 7.98 -44.96 16.95
CA GLU A 96 6.63 -45.48 16.65
C GLU A 96 6.52 -46.23 15.32
N THR A 97 7.31 -45.86 14.31
CA THR A 97 7.31 -46.54 12.99
C THR A 97 8.19 -47.79 12.94
N ASN A 98 9.23 -47.88 13.79
CA ASN A 98 10.11 -49.06 13.87
C ASN A 98 9.44 -50.27 14.52
N GLU A 99 8.36 -50.08 15.27
CA GLU A 99 7.51 -51.20 15.72
C GLU A 99 6.73 -51.86 14.57
N LYS A 100 6.64 -51.24 13.38
CA LYS A 100 5.78 -51.72 12.29
C LYS A 100 6.48 -52.22 11.02
N ASN A 101 7.74 -51.89 10.76
CA ASN A 101 8.43 -52.38 9.56
C ASN A 101 9.90 -52.68 9.85
N GLY A 102 10.21 -53.97 10.06
CA GLY A 102 11.58 -54.46 10.00
C GLY A 102 12.02 -54.66 8.56
N ASN A 103 12.82 -53.74 8.01
CA ASN A 103 14.07 -54.09 7.35
C ASN A 103 14.90 -52.87 6.88
N GLU A 104 16.20 -53.02 7.08
CA GLU A 104 17.36 -52.45 6.36
C GLU A 104 17.35 -50.94 6.02
N VAL A 105 17.92 -50.15 6.93
CA VAL A 105 18.17 -48.71 6.72
C VAL A 105 19.65 -48.49 6.40
N VAL A 106 19.93 -48.01 5.19
CA VAL A 106 21.22 -47.41 4.81
C VAL A 106 21.51 -46.28 5.80
N LYS A 107 22.57 -46.42 6.60
CA LYS A 107 23.00 -45.41 7.58
C LYS A 107 23.49 -44.16 6.85
N LYS A 108 22.59 -43.24 6.52
CA LYS A 108 22.94 -41.88 6.07
C LYS A 108 23.75 -41.20 7.17
N THR A 109 24.79 -40.45 6.80
CA THR A 109 25.55 -39.67 7.79
C THR A 109 24.63 -38.65 8.46
N ALA A 110 24.84 -38.39 9.76
CA ALA A 110 23.97 -37.51 10.54
C ALA A 110 23.79 -36.12 9.91
N LEU A 111 24.82 -35.61 9.22
CA LEU A 111 24.80 -34.33 8.53
C LEU A 111 23.88 -34.32 7.29
N GLU A 112 23.87 -35.40 6.51
CA GLU A 112 23.03 -35.54 5.31
C GLU A 112 21.57 -35.73 5.70
N ALA A 113 21.31 -36.54 6.71
CA ALA A 113 19.98 -36.69 7.31
C ALA A 113 19.46 -35.33 7.80
N GLN A 114 20.29 -34.56 8.49
CA GLN A 114 19.91 -33.23 8.99
C GLN A 114 19.64 -32.22 7.87
N LYS A 115 20.40 -32.24 6.77
CA LYS A 115 20.15 -31.40 5.59
C LYS A 115 18.84 -31.77 4.87
N GLU A 116 18.56 -33.05 4.68
CA GLU A 116 17.30 -33.50 4.08
C GLU A 116 16.09 -33.13 4.95
N ILE A 117 16.19 -33.32 6.26
CA ILE A 117 15.14 -32.94 7.23
C ILE A 117 14.89 -31.43 7.18
N THR A 118 15.96 -30.63 7.19
CA THR A 118 15.84 -29.17 7.13
C THR A 118 15.20 -28.73 5.81
N THR A 119 15.56 -29.36 4.70
CA THR A 119 15.02 -29.04 3.37
C THR A 119 13.54 -29.43 3.25
N ALA A 120 13.18 -30.64 3.70
CA ALA A 120 11.79 -31.11 3.74
C ALA A 120 10.94 -30.24 4.67
N TRP A 121 11.49 -29.79 5.80
CA TRP A 121 10.83 -28.88 6.73
C TRP A 121 10.63 -27.48 6.14
N LYS A 122 11.66 -26.89 5.51
CA LYS A 122 11.52 -25.61 4.78
C LYS A 122 10.42 -25.72 3.73
N LYS A 123 10.35 -26.83 2.98
CA LYS A 123 9.27 -27.10 2.03
C LYS A 123 7.90 -27.22 2.70
N PHE A 124 7.79 -27.89 3.84
CA PHE A 124 6.54 -28.04 4.59
C PHE A 124 6.04 -26.72 5.20
N VAL A 125 6.94 -25.94 5.80
CA VAL A 125 6.63 -24.61 6.35
C VAL A 125 6.18 -23.66 5.24
N MET A 126 6.87 -23.66 4.10
CA MET A 126 6.48 -22.88 2.93
C MET A 126 5.13 -23.35 2.36
N ALA A 127 4.84 -24.66 2.35
CA ALA A 127 3.55 -25.20 1.92
C ALA A 127 2.40 -24.80 2.87
N LYS A 128 2.62 -24.83 4.19
CA LYS A 128 1.63 -24.33 5.17
C LYS A 128 1.46 -22.81 5.12
N LYS A 129 2.53 -22.06 4.87
CA LYS A 129 2.53 -20.61 4.59
C LYS A 129 1.67 -20.28 3.36
N THR A 130 1.73 -21.09 2.31
CA THR A 130 0.89 -20.89 1.13
C THR A 130 -0.58 -21.21 1.36
N GLY A 131 -0.98 -22.17 2.20
CA GLY A 131 -2.39 -22.54 2.35
C GLY A 131 -3.29 -21.43 2.89
N GLY A 132 -2.92 -20.84 4.03
CA GLY A 132 -3.69 -19.74 4.64
C GLY A 132 -3.56 -18.43 3.85
N TYR A 133 -2.34 -18.11 3.41
CA TYR A 133 -2.09 -16.92 2.59
C TYR A 133 -2.79 -16.98 1.24
N LYS A 134 -2.84 -18.16 0.61
CA LYS A 134 -3.59 -18.39 -0.64
C LYS A 134 -5.06 -18.10 -0.42
N ASN A 135 -5.68 -18.65 0.63
CA ASN A 135 -7.09 -18.36 0.93
C ASN A 135 -7.34 -16.86 1.16
N ILE A 136 -6.47 -16.18 1.90
CA ILE A 136 -6.59 -14.72 2.10
C ILE A 136 -6.48 -13.96 0.78
N MET A 137 -5.50 -14.31 -0.07
CA MET A 137 -5.31 -13.68 -1.36
C MET A 137 -6.44 -13.99 -2.35
N GLU A 138 -6.99 -15.19 -2.29
CA GLU A 138 -8.14 -15.63 -3.09
C GLU A 138 -9.38 -14.84 -2.68
N ASN A 139 -9.66 -14.70 -1.39
CA ASN A 139 -10.74 -13.84 -0.88
C ASN A 139 -10.55 -12.37 -1.29
N CYS A 140 -9.33 -11.83 -1.17
CA CYS A 140 -9.04 -10.46 -1.61
C CYS A 140 -9.30 -10.28 -3.12
N ARG A 141 -8.93 -11.28 -3.92
CA ARG A 141 -9.15 -11.29 -5.36
C ARG A 141 -10.63 -11.34 -5.70
N GLU A 142 -11.39 -12.22 -5.04
CA GLU A 142 -12.83 -12.32 -5.20
C GLU A 142 -13.52 -10.99 -4.88
N ASN A 143 -13.19 -10.36 -3.74
CA ASN A 143 -13.75 -9.06 -3.38
C ASN A 143 -13.36 -7.95 -4.38
N ALA A 144 -12.18 -8.03 -4.99
CA ALA A 144 -11.76 -7.10 -6.03
C ALA A 144 -12.59 -7.26 -7.31
N THR A 145 -12.87 -8.51 -7.71
CA THR A 145 -13.76 -8.81 -8.83
C THR A 145 -15.15 -8.23 -8.62
N VAL A 146 -15.70 -8.33 -7.41
CA VAL A 146 -17.03 -7.78 -7.07
C VAL A 146 -17.07 -6.28 -7.21
N LEU A 147 -16.05 -5.61 -6.67
CA LEU A 147 -15.94 -4.17 -6.76
C LEU A 147 -15.80 -3.74 -8.24
N LYS A 148 -14.98 -4.45 -9.01
CA LYS A 148 -14.81 -4.23 -10.46
C LYS A 148 -16.14 -4.36 -11.20
N GLU A 149 -16.84 -5.49 -11.04
CA GLU A 149 -18.13 -5.74 -11.70
C GLU A 149 -19.19 -4.71 -11.30
N GLY A 150 -19.20 -4.30 -10.02
CA GLY A 150 -20.08 -3.25 -9.53
C GLY A 150 -19.84 -1.92 -10.23
N LEU A 151 -18.58 -1.52 -10.39
CA LEU A 151 -18.19 -0.29 -11.09
C LEU A 151 -18.47 -0.36 -12.59
N GLU A 152 -18.25 -1.51 -13.23
CA GLU A 152 -18.55 -1.72 -14.65
C GLU A 152 -20.06 -1.62 -14.92
N LYS A 153 -20.90 -2.18 -14.03
CA LYS A 153 -22.37 -2.09 -14.12
C LYS A 153 -22.89 -0.65 -14.07
N MET A 154 -22.18 0.28 -13.40
CA MET A 154 -22.55 1.70 -13.40
C MET A 154 -22.33 2.37 -14.76
N GLY A 155 -21.51 1.79 -15.65
CA GLY A 155 -21.28 2.29 -17.00
C GLY A 155 -20.45 3.58 -17.11
N ARG A 156 -20.15 4.27 -16.01
CA ARG A 156 -19.48 5.59 -15.97
C ARG A 156 -17.95 5.54 -15.86
N PHE A 157 -17.40 4.39 -15.46
CA PHE A 157 -15.98 4.24 -15.20
C PHE A 157 -15.29 3.35 -16.24
N ASN A 158 -14.03 3.65 -16.52
CA ASN A 158 -13.08 2.77 -17.19
C ASN A 158 -12.20 2.09 -16.15
N ILE A 159 -12.11 0.76 -16.19
CA ILE A 159 -11.21 0.01 -15.32
C ILE A 159 -9.81 0.00 -15.93
N VAL A 160 -8.84 0.55 -15.18
CA VAL A 160 -7.44 0.66 -15.59
C VAL A 160 -6.59 -0.49 -15.01
N SER A 161 -7.01 -1.06 -13.87
CA SER A 161 -6.33 -2.18 -13.23
C SER A 161 -6.49 -3.50 -13.99
N LYS A 162 -5.43 -4.33 -13.96
CA LYS A 162 -5.44 -5.70 -14.51
C LYS A 162 -6.01 -6.70 -13.50
N ASP A 163 -6.58 -7.80 -14.01
CA ASP A 163 -7.16 -8.88 -13.20
C ASP A 163 -6.13 -9.79 -12.50
N ILE A 164 -4.88 -9.71 -12.95
CA ILE A 164 -3.76 -10.51 -12.44
C ILE A 164 -2.76 -9.55 -11.79
N GLY A 165 -2.49 -9.76 -10.50
CA GLY A 165 -1.52 -8.99 -9.74
C GLY A 165 -1.99 -8.70 -8.32
N VAL A 166 -1.60 -7.53 -7.82
CA VAL A 166 -2.00 -7.06 -6.49
C VAL A 166 -3.52 -6.84 -6.46
N PRO A 167 -4.24 -7.32 -5.43
CA PRO A 167 -5.69 -7.14 -5.32
C PRO A 167 -6.04 -5.67 -5.09
N LEU A 168 -6.27 -4.95 -6.18
CA LEU A 168 -6.68 -3.56 -6.20
C LEU A 168 -7.56 -3.31 -7.42
N VAL A 169 -8.39 -2.28 -7.33
CA VAL A 169 -9.18 -1.77 -8.45
C VAL A 169 -8.78 -0.33 -8.69
N ALA A 170 -8.27 -0.04 -9.88
CA ALA A 170 -7.97 1.31 -10.34
C ALA A 170 -8.92 1.67 -11.47
N PHE A 171 -9.59 2.80 -11.37
CA PHE A 171 -10.62 3.22 -12.32
C PHE A 171 -10.63 4.73 -12.53
N SER A 172 -11.00 5.16 -13.72
CA SER A 172 -11.14 6.58 -14.11
C SER A 172 -12.54 6.82 -14.66
N PHE A 173 -12.97 8.07 -14.75
CA PHE A 173 -14.19 8.40 -15.48
C PHE A 173 -14.03 8.16 -16.98
N LYS A 174 -15.14 7.81 -17.65
CA LYS A 174 -15.23 7.80 -19.12
C LYS A 174 -15.39 9.21 -19.67
N ASP A 175 -16.18 10.02 -18.99
CA ASP A 175 -16.42 11.42 -19.32
C ASP A 175 -16.22 12.26 -18.05
N ASN A 176 -15.23 13.14 -18.09
CA ASN A 176 -14.86 14.04 -16.99
C ASN A 176 -15.36 15.48 -17.21
N SER A 177 -16.27 15.70 -18.17
CA SER A 177 -16.69 17.05 -18.57
C SER A 177 -17.40 17.85 -17.48
N ARG A 178 -18.12 17.16 -16.58
CA ARG A 178 -18.91 17.80 -15.51
C ARG A 178 -18.23 17.76 -14.14
N HIS A 179 -17.60 16.65 -13.81
CA HIS A 179 -17.04 16.33 -12.50
C HIS A 179 -15.76 15.53 -12.66
N ASP A 180 -14.78 15.80 -11.81
CA ASP A 180 -13.49 15.12 -11.79
C ASP A 180 -13.44 14.01 -10.73
N GLU A 181 -12.54 13.03 -10.91
CA GLU A 181 -12.29 11.95 -9.95
C GLU A 181 -11.91 12.46 -8.55
N PHE A 182 -11.28 13.64 -8.46
CA PHE A 182 -10.97 14.29 -7.19
C PHE A 182 -12.23 14.68 -6.41
N GLU A 183 -13.31 15.08 -7.10
CA GLU A 183 -14.58 15.44 -6.45
C GLU A 183 -15.27 14.20 -5.88
N VAL A 184 -15.24 13.09 -6.61
CA VAL A 184 -15.74 11.80 -6.11
C VAL A 184 -14.95 11.37 -4.88
N ALA A 185 -13.62 11.45 -4.91
CA ALA A 185 -12.78 11.14 -3.76
C ALA A 185 -13.14 11.98 -2.54
N ASP A 186 -13.36 13.29 -2.72
CA ASP A 186 -13.74 14.21 -1.65
C ASP A 186 -15.14 13.93 -1.10
N MET A 187 -16.11 13.61 -1.97
CA MET A 187 -17.48 13.26 -1.56
C MET A 187 -17.54 11.92 -0.81
N LEU A 188 -16.75 10.93 -1.25
CA LEU A 188 -16.65 9.63 -0.57
C LEU A 188 -16.12 9.76 0.87
N ARG A 189 -15.31 10.79 1.18
CA ARG A 189 -14.88 11.05 2.56
C ARG A 189 -16.04 11.33 3.51
N ARG A 190 -17.15 11.88 3.03
CA ARG A 190 -18.36 12.14 3.84
C ARG A 190 -19.00 10.83 4.34
N TYR A 191 -18.81 9.75 3.59
CA TYR A 191 -19.27 8.41 3.94
C TYR A 191 -18.20 7.62 4.74
N GLY A 192 -17.07 8.25 5.08
CA GLY A 192 -15.96 7.63 5.81
C GLY A 192 -14.96 6.89 4.93
N TRP A 193 -15.10 6.94 3.60
CA TRP A 193 -14.19 6.27 2.68
C TRP A 193 -12.99 7.14 2.34
N ILE A 194 -11.79 6.56 2.41
CA ILE A 194 -10.54 7.21 1.98
C ILE A 194 -10.09 6.54 0.68
N VAL A 195 -10.54 7.08 -0.45
CA VAL A 195 -10.12 6.63 -1.79
C VAL A 195 -9.19 7.67 -2.39
N PRO A 196 -7.91 7.36 -2.64
CA PRO A 196 -6.98 8.28 -3.27
C PRO A 196 -7.31 8.45 -4.76
N ALA A 197 -7.29 9.72 -5.22
CA ALA A 197 -7.25 10.09 -6.63
C ALA A 197 -5.88 10.69 -6.96
N TYR A 198 -5.31 10.32 -8.12
CA TYR A 198 -4.04 10.88 -8.61
C TYR A 198 -3.98 10.88 -10.13
N THR A 199 -3.22 11.81 -10.70
CA THR A 199 -2.90 11.85 -12.13
C THR A 199 -1.76 10.89 -12.45
N MET A 200 -1.85 10.24 -13.60
CA MET A 200 -0.81 9.32 -14.09
C MET A 200 0.50 10.06 -14.44
N PRO A 201 1.65 9.35 -14.49
CA PRO A 201 2.97 9.94 -14.78
C PRO A 201 3.09 10.55 -16.18
N ALA A 202 4.25 11.14 -16.49
CA ALA A 202 4.49 12.08 -17.60
C ALA A 202 3.84 11.75 -18.95
N ASP A 203 3.79 10.47 -19.33
CA ASP A 203 3.25 10.05 -20.63
C ASP A 203 1.70 9.92 -20.66
N ALA A 204 1.03 10.11 -19.51
CA ALA A 204 -0.43 9.96 -19.37
C ALA A 204 -1.06 10.94 -18.36
N GLN A 205 -0.47 12.13 -18.16
CA GLN A 205 -0.94 13.09 -17.14
C GLN A 205 -2.41 13.53 -17.25
N HIS A 206 -3.01 13.40 -18.44
CA HIS A 206 -4.41 13.68 -18.69
C HIS A 206 -5.37 12.63 -18.10
N VAL A 207 -4.85 11.50 -17.62
CA VAL A 207 -5.63 10.44 -16.98
C VAL A 207 -5.52 10.57 -15.46
N THR A 208 -6.66 10.87 -14.83
CA THR A 208 -6.80 10.82 -13.38
C THR A 208 -7.43 9.48 -13.00
N VAL A 209 -6.92 8.83 -11.95
CA VAL A 209 -7.41 7.53 -11.50
C VAL A 209 -7.75 7.55 -10.01
N LEU A 210 -8.82 6.85 -9.66
CA LEU A 210 -9.15 6.43 -8.30
C LEU A 210 -8.56 5.04 -8.06
N ARG A 211 -8.02 4.79 -6.88
CA ARG A 211 -7.43 3.48 -6.54
C ARG A 211 -7.93 2.94 -5.21
N VAL A 212 -8.64 1.81 -5.25
CA VAL A 212 -9.07 1.06 -4.07
C VAL A 212 -8.18 -0.17 -3.92
N VAL A 213 -7.45 -0.26 -2.81
CA VAL A 213 -6.61 -1.43 -2.51
C VAL A 213 -7.38 -2.36 -1.59
N ILE A 214 -7.51 -3.62 -2.00
CA ILE A 214 -8.26 -4.63 -1.26
C ILE A 214 -7.27 -5.36 -0.35
N ARG A 215 -7.64 -5.45 0.92
CA ARG A 215 -6.84 -6.07 1.99
C ARG A 215 -7.67 -7.16 2.66
N GLU A 216 -7.04 -7.92 3.55
CA GLU A 216 -7.71 -9.01 4.30
C GLU A 216 -8.93 -8.52 5.10
N ASP A 217 -8.87 -7.30 5.63
CA ASP A 217 -9.97 -6.65 6.36
C ASP A 217 -11.13 -6.17 5.46
N PHE A 218 -10.93 -6.18 4.14
CA PHE A 218 -11.93 -5.71 3.19
C PHE A 218 -12.88 -6.84 2.78
N SER A 219 -13.98 -6.97 3.52
CA SER A 219 -15.00 -8.00 3.32
C SER A 219 -15.90 -7.72 2.11
N ARG A 220 -16.64 -8.76 1.69
CA ARG A 220 -17.65 -8.68 0.64
C ARG A 220 -18.70 -7.60 0.91
N THR A 221 -19.17 -7.51 2.15
CA THR A 221 -20.14 -6.49 2.58
C THR A 221 -19.58 -5.07 2.48
N LEU A 222 -18.28 -4.88 2.75
CA LEU A 222 -17.63 -3.58 2.56
C LEU A 222 -17.51 -3.23 1.08
N ALA A 223 -17.22 -4.21 0.22
CA ALA A 223 -17.21 -4.01 -1.23
C ALA A 223 -18.57 -3.53 -1.75
N GLU A 224 -19.64 -4.22 -1.36
CA GLU A 224 -21.02 -3.88 -1.74
C GLU A 224 -21.45 -2.53 -1.19
N ARG A 225 -21.10 -2.21 0.06
CA ARG A 225 -21.37 -0.90 0.65
C ARG A 225 -20.63 0.22 -0.09
N LEU A 226 -19.37 0.00 -0.47
CA LEU A 226 -18.60 0.98 -1.24
C LEU A 226 -19.26 1.24 -2.60
N ILE A 227 -19.71 0.20 -3.31
CA ILE A 227 -20.44 0.33 -4.58
C ILE A 227 -21.70 1.20 -4.39
N LEU A 228 -22.49 0.93 -3.36
CA LEU A 228 -23.72 1.69 -3.07
C LEU A 228 -23.43 3.16 -2.73
N ASP A 229 -22.39 3.42 -1.94
CA ASP A 229 -22.03 4.79 -1.58
C ASP A 229 -21.44 5.55 -2.78
N ILE A 230 -20.68 4.90 -3.67
CA ILE A 230 -20.26 5.48 -4.95
C ILE A 230 -21.48 5.84 -5.80
N GLN A 231 -22.48 4.97 -5.89
CA GLN A 231 -23.69 5.24 -6.66
C GLN A 231 -24.46 6.46 -6.11
N LYS A 232 -24.54 6.61 -4.79
CA LYS A 232 -25.14 7.80 -4.16
C LYS A 232 -24.34 9.06 -4.47
N VAL A 233 -23.01 9.01 -4.32
CA VAL A 233 -22.13 10.13 -4.65
C VAL A 233 -22.30 10.56 -6.10
N LEU A 234 -22.39 9.62 -7.03
CA LEU A 234 -22.64 9.93 -8.44
C LEU A 234 -24.00 10.58 -8.66
N HIS A 235 -25.04 10.09 -7.98
CA HIS A 235 -26.37 10.70 -8.05
C HIS A 235 -26.36 12.13 -7.50
N ASP A 236 -25.72 12.35 -6.36
CA ASP A 236 -25.59 13.68 -5.76
C ASP A 236 -24.82 14.63 -6.69
N LEU A 237 -23.71 14.16 -7.29
CA LEU A 237 -22.94 14.95 -8.25
C LEU A 237 -23.78 15.30 -9.49
N ASP A 238 -24.61 14.39 -10.00
CA ASP A 238 -25.48 14.67 -11.16
C ASP A 238 -26.48 15.81 -10.88
N THR A 239 -26.95 15.94 -9.65
CA THR A 239 -27.87 17.03 -9.22
C THR A 239 -27.17 18.37 -9.05
N LEU A 240 -25.85 18.37 -8.87
CA LEU A 240 -25.07 19.60 -8.72
C LEU A 240 -24.74 20.21 -10.09
N PRO A 241 -24.72 21.55 -10.18
CA PRO A 241 -24.24 22.20 -11.40
C PRO A 241 -22.79 21.82 -11.64
N ALA A 242 -22.44 21.55 -12.91
CA ALA A 242 -21.06 21.27 -13.30
C ALA A 242 -20.13 22.38 -12.78
N LYS A 243 -18.98 21.99 -12.25
CA LYS A 243 -18.06 22.98 -11.67
C LYS A 243 -17.67 23.99 -12.76
N LEU A 244 -17.51 25.26 -12.37
CA LEU A 244 -16.96 26.35 -13.17
C LEU A 244 -15.52 26.10 -13.69
N SER A 245 -15.00 24.87 -13.58
CA SER A 245 -13.75 24.41 -14.19
C SER A 245 -13.74 24.68 -15.71
N ALA A 246 -14.88 24.47 -16.38
CA ALA A 246 -15.05 24.79 -17.80
C ALA A 246 -14.94 26.28 -18.14
N LYS A 247 -15.19 27.19 -17.18
CA LYS A 247 -14.93 28.64 -17.39
C LYS A 247 -13.45 28.97 -17.27
N MET A 248 -12.66 28.24 -16.48
CA MET A 248 -11.23 28.51 -16.35
C MET A 248 -10.47 28.12 -17.62
N SER A 249 -10.87 27.05 -18.31
CA SER A 249 -10.28 26.66 -19.61
C SER A 249 -10.78 27.55 -20.77
N ALA A 250 -12.05 27.95 -20.79
CA ALA A 250 -12.59 28.83 -21.84
C ALA A 250 -12.05 30.28 -21.77
N ILE A 251 -11.80 30.82 -20.56
CA ILE A 251 -11.20 32.16 -20.39
C ILE A 251 -9.76 32.21 -20.94
N CYS A 252 -9.06 31.07 -20.97
CA CYS A 252 -7.71 30.98 -21.54
C CYS A 252 -7.69 30.98 -23.08
N GLU A 253 -8.79 30.61 -23.74
CA GLU A 253 -8.88 30.60 -25.20
C GLU A 253 -9.44 31.93 -25.75
N GLU A 254 -10.42 32.55 -25.07
CA GLU A 254 -10.99 33.83 -25.52
C GLU A 254 -10.06 35.04 -25.34
N THR A 255 -9.03 34.93 -24.51
CA THR A 255 -8.03 36.01 -24.33
C THR A 255 -6.98 36.08 -25.44
N ASN A 256 -6.97 35.14 -26.39
CA ASN A 256 -5.96 35.07 -27.44
C ASN A 256 -6.35 35.67 -28.80
N GLU A 257 -7.56 36.24 -28.95
CA GLU A 257 -8.00 36.87 -30.21
C GLU A 257 -8.36 38.36 -30.10
N LYS A 258 -8.39 38.95 -28.89
CA LYS A 258 -8.72 40.38 -28.72
C LYS A 258 -7.82 41.08 -27.74
N ASN A 259 -6.55 41.25 -28.11
CA ASN A 259 -5.78 42.47 -27.84
C ASN A 259 -4.46 42.43 -28.60
N GLY A 260 -4.47 42.99 -29.81
CA GLY A 260 -3.26 43.49 -30.44
C GLY A 260 -2.77 44.69 -29.66
N ASN A 261 -1.93 44.47 -28.64
CA ASN A 261 -0.94 45.46 -28.25
C ASN A 261 0.26 44.78 -27.56
N GLU A 262 1.43 45.27 -27.94
CA GLU A 262 2.78 44.77 -27.61
C GLU A 262 2.96 44.27 -26.16
N VAL A 263 3.23 42.97 -26.00
CA VAL A 263 3.59 42.38 -24.71
C VAL A 263 5.09 42.54 -24.49
N VAL A 264 5.47 43.62 -23.81
CA VAL A 264 6.79 43.70 -23.16
C VAL A 264 6.84 42.62 -22.06
N LYS A 265 7.71 41.63 -22.24
CA LYS A 265 7.93 40.55 -21.26
C LYS A 265 8.39 41.13 -19.92
N LYS A 266 7.47 41.28 -18.98
CA LYS A 266 7.81 41.62 -17.59
C LYS A 266 8.65 40.52 -16.98
N THR A 267 9.79 40.89 -16.44
CA THR A 267 10.74 39.94 -15.84
C THR A 267 10.23 39.44 -14.49
N ALA A 268 10.57 38.20 -14.13
CA ALA A 268 10.09 37.51 -12.92
C ALA A 268 10.28 38.32 -11.62
N LEU A 269 11.26 39.23 -11.60
CA LEU A 269 11.55 40.15 -10.50
C LEU A 269 10.46 41.21 -10.27
N GLU A 270 9.82 41.70 -11.33
CA GLU A 270 8.73 42.69 -11.23
C GLU A 270 7.45 42.03 -10.74
N ALA A 271 7.14 40.83 -11.26
CA ALA A 271 6.03 40.01 -10.79
C ALA A 271 6.19 39.64 -9.30
N GLN A 272 7.40 39.29 -8.86
CA GLN A 272 7.68 39.00 -7.45
C GLN A 272 7.54 40.25 -6.55
N LYS A 273 7.95 41.43 -7.02
CA LYS A 273 7.78 42.70 -6.28
C LYS A 273 6.31 43.06 -6.13
N GLU A 274 5.49 42.87 -7.16
CA GLU A 274 4.04 43.12 -7.10
C GLU A 274 3.33 42.14 -6.16
N ILE A 275 3.65 40.85 -6.24
CA ILE A 275 3.10 39.82 -5.32
C ILE A 275 3.49 40.15 -3.88
N THR A 276 4.75 40.52 -3.63
CA THR A 276 5.23 40.87 -2.28
C THR A 276 4.58 42.14 -1.75
N THR A 277 4.33 43.12 -2.62
CA THR A 277 3.65 44.39 -2.26
C THR A 277 2.18 44.17 -1.96
N ALA A 278 1.49 43.35 -2.77
CA ALA A 278 0.12 42.94 -2.53
C ALA A 278 -0.03 42.16 -1.21
N TRP A 279 0.92 41.26 -0.92
CA TRP A 279 0.96 40.51 0.34
C TRP A 279 1.20 41.41 1.55
N LYS A 280 2.14 42.37 1.46
CA LYS A 280 2.36 43.36 2.53
C LYS A 280 1.13 44.21 2.79
N LYS A 281 0.43 44.65 1.74
CA LYS A 281 -0.80 45.45 1.85
C LYS A 281 -1.92 44.66 2.53
N PHE A 282 -2.07 43.37 2.18
CA PHE A 282 -3.03 42.46 2.79
C PHE A 282 -2.74 42.18 4.27
N VAL A 283 -1.46 41.97 4.64
CA VAL A 283 -1.05 41.73 6.02
C VAL A 283 -1.21 42.97 6.89
N MET A 284 -0.94 44.16 6.36
CA MET A 284 -1.15 45.44 7.06
C MET A 284 -2.64 45.72 7.29
N ALA A 285 -3.51 45.44 6.31
CA ALA A 285 -4.96 45.58 6.44
C ALA A 285 -5.59 44.64 7.49
N LYS A 286 -4.93 43.51 7.80
CA LYS A 286 -5.40 42.54 8.80
C LYS A 286 -4.94 42.88 10.23
N LYS A 287 -3.98 43.81 10.38
CA LYS A 287 -3.41 44.21 11.68
C LYS A 287 -4.16 45.36 12.35
N THR A 288 -5.07 46.03 11.64
CA THR A 288 -5.91 47.13 12.15
C THR A 288 -7.27 46.66 12.70
N GLY A 289 -7.43 45.36 12.97
CA GLY A 289 -8.72 44.74 13.33
C GLY A 289 -8.70 43.92 14.61
N VAL A 290 -7.98 44.36 15.64
CA VAL A 290 -8.14 43.89 17.02
C VAL A 290 -8.03 45.10 17.95
N CYS A 291 -9.19 45.55 18.45
CA CYS A 291 -9.31 46.22 19.75
C CYS A 291 -9.59 45.13 20.79
#